data_AF-A0A0M1J541-F1
#
_entry.id   AF-A0A0M1J541-F1
#
_cell.length_a   1.000
_cell.length_b   1.000
_cell.length_c   1.000
_cell.angle_alpha   90.00
_cell.angle_beta   90.00
_cell.angle_gamma   90.00
#
_symmetry.space_group_name_H-M   'P 1'
#
loop_
_entity.id
_entity.type
_entity.pdbx_description
1 polymer ?
#
loop_
_entity_poly.entity_id
_entity_poly.type
_entity_poly.pdbx_seq_one_letter_code
_entity_poly.pdbx_strand_id
1 'polypeptide(L)'
;MRWASDRIGERGIIGFVTNAGFVDSNSANGLRLCLAQEFSSIYILHLRGNQRTAGELSRQEGGKIFGSGSRAPIAISLLVKNPAAPAPGQIYIYDIGDNLTREEKLAKLVAWEHLAGIDWQRIQPDSYGDWLQQRDQGFERFMPLGAKKQLTAQPIFANYSMGVNTARDAWCYNADKVAVAANMQRMLAFYNAEVARWAAVRGAGADTPELKDFVDTDPTKISWTRGLLQYLDKDKIFAFETSAITAARSCTLA
;
A
#
# COMPACT_ATOMS: atom_id res chain seq x y z
N MET A 1 5.99 -15.01 1.71
CA MET A 1 5.23 -15.82 2.68
C MET A 1 4.51 -16.98 2.00
N ARG A 2 3.53 -16.74 1.11
CA ARG A 2 2.74 -17.81 0.45
C ARG A 2 3.56 -19.00 -0.07
N TRP A 3 4.54 -18.74 -0.94
CA TRP A 3 5.37 -19.82 -1.51
C TRP A 3 6.09 -20.68 -0.45
N ALA A 4 6.56 -20.06 0.63
CA ALA A 4 7.23 -20.80 1.71
C ALA A 4 6.23 -21.62 2.54
N SER A 5 5.01 -21.10 2.76
CA SER A 5 3.92 -21.87 3.37
C SER A 5 3.55 -23.10 2.56
N ASP A 6 3.54 -23.00 1.22
CA ASP A 6 3.29 -24.13 0.34
C ASP A 6 4.46 -25.14 0.35
N ARG A 7 5.69 -24.65 0.44
CA ARG A 7 6.90 -25.48 0.35
C ARG A 7 7.22 -26.27 1.63
N ILE A 8 6.84 -25.76 2.80
CA ILE A 8 7.24 -26.34 4.10
C ILE A 8 6.50 -27.65 4.44
N GLY A 9 5.38 -27.94 3.78
CA GLY A 9 4.58 -29.12 4.06
C GLY A 9 3.84 -29.00 5.39
N GLU A 10 3.75 -30.09 6.16
CA GLU A 10 2.94 -30.14 7.39
C GLU A 10 3.69 -29.81 8.68
N ARG A 11 5.03 -29.88 8.68
CA ARG A 11 5.85 -29.65 9.88
C ARG A 11 7.07 -28.82 9.53
N GLY A 12 7.29 -27.75 10.29
CA GLY A 12 8.51 -26.95 10.18
C GLY A 12 8.35 -25.53 10.70
N ILE A 13 9.40 -24.74 10.51
CA ILE A 13 9.47 -23.33 10.90
C ILE A 13 9.89 -22.50 9.68
N ILE A 14 9.22 -21.39 9.45
CA ILE A 14 9.60 -20.37 8.47
C ILE A 14 10.06 -19.13 9.23
N GLY A 15 11.24 -18.61 8.91
CA GLY A 15 11.75 -17.35 9.47
C GLY A 15 11.97 -16.30 8.39
N PHE A 16 11.45 -15.10 8.60
CA PHE A 16 11.56 -13.99 7.66
C PHE A 16 11.88 -12.67 8.35
N VAL A 17 12.62 -11.81 7.65
CA VAL A 17 12.70 -10.37 7.92
C VAL A 17 12.01 -9.66 6.77
N THR A 18 10.81 -9.11 7.00
CA THR A 18 9.95 -8.59 5.92
C THR A 18 9.33 -7.25 6.30
N ASN A 19 8.68 -6.62 5.33
CA ASN A 19 7.84 -5.45 5.58
C ASN A 19 6.72 -5.81 6.58
N ALA A 20 6.62 -5.07 7.67
CA ALA A 20 5.65 -5.31 8.74
C ALA A 20 4.24 -4.79 8.45
N GLY A 21 4.00 -4.16 7.29
CA GLY A 21 2.71 -3.57 6.96
C GLY A 21 1.53 -4.55 7.04
N PHE A 22 1.76 -5.86 6.92
CA PHE A 22 0.69 -6.86 7.04
C PHE A 22 0.15 -7.02 8.47
N VAL A 23 0.90 -6.60 9.49
CA VAL A 23 0.50 -6.76 10.90
C VAL A 23 -0.72 -5.90 11.23
N ASP A 24 -0.83 -4.72 10.62
CA ASP A 24 -1.87 -3.72 10.94
C ASP A 24 -2.62 -3.17 9.70
N SER A 25 -2.22 -3.53 8.48
CA SER A 25 -2.90 -3.04 7.27
C SER A 25 -4.34 -3.55 7.16
N ASN A 26 -5.27 -2.66 6.79
CA ASN A 26 -6.65 -2.98 6.42
C ASN A 26 -6.74 -4.00 5.26
N SER A 27 -5.80 -4.00 4.32
CA SER A 27 -5.81 -4.91 3.17
C SER A 27 -5.22 -6.29 3.47
N ALA A 28 -4.63 -6.48 4.65
CA ALA A 28 -3.94 -7.71 5.02
C ALA A 28 -4.72 -8.56 6.03
N ASN A 29 -5.97 -8.22 6.34
CA ASN A 29 -6.82 -9.00 7.23
C ASN A 29 -7.00 -10.46 6.76
N GLY A 30 -7.24 -10.68 5.45
CA GLY A 30 -7.33 -12.02 4.88
C GLY A 30 -6.03 -12.81 5.04
N LEU A 31 -4.88 -12.16 4.86
CA LEU A 31 -3.58 -12.78 5.11
C LEU A 31 -3.43 -13.17 6.59
N ARG A 32 -3.77 -12.29 7.52
CA ARG A 32 -3.70 -12.56 8.97
C ARG A 32 -4.59 -13.74 9.38
N LEU A 33 -5.82 -13.80 8.85
CA LEU A 33 -6.74 -14.93 9.07
C LEU A 33 -6.15 -16.24 8.52
N CYS A 34 -5.62 -16.23 7.30
CA CYS A 34 -4.98 -17.42 6.72
C CYS A 34 -3.77 -17.87 7.54
N LEU A 35 -2.90 -16.95 7.98
CA LEU A 35 -1.75 -17.30 8.80
C LEU A 35 -2.18 -17.95 10.11
N ALA A 36 -3.19 -17.39 10.80
CA ALA A 36 -3.73 -17.94 12.03
C ALA A 36 -4.33 -19.34 11.86
N GLN A 37 -4.85 -19.66 10.67
CA GLN A 37 -5.39 -20.99 10.36
C GLN A 37 -4.29 -21.99 9.96
N GLU A 38 -3.31 -21.56 9.17
CA GLU A 38 -2.28 -22.44 8.58
C GLU A 38 -1.16 -22.80 9.57
N PHE A 39 -0.85 -21.92 10.53
CA PHE A 39 0.27 -22.08 11.45
C PHE A 39 -0.20 -22.35 12.88
N SER A 40 0.56 -23.17 13.62
CA SER A 40 0.27 -23.46 15.02
C SER A 40 0.67 -22.31 15.94
N SER A 41 1.83 -21.69 15.67
CA SER A 41 2.36 -20.57 16.44
C SER A 41 2.98 -19.54 15.50
N ILE A 42 2.74 -18.27 15.78
CA ILE A 42 3.20 -17.12 15.00
C ILE A 42 3.88 -16.15 15.95
N TYR A 43 5.16 -15.87 15.74
CA TYR A 43 5.91 -14.89 16.50
C TYR A 43 6.27 -13.71 15.60
N ILE A 44 5.83 -12.52 15.98
CA ILE A 44 6.07 -11.28 15.24
C ILE A 44 6.81 -10.30 16.13
N LEU A 45 8.08 -10.09 15.85
CA LEU A 45 8.87 -9.04 16.47
C LEU A 45 8.84 -7.81 15.56
N HIS A 46 8.04 -6.81 15.93
CA HIS A 46 7.83 -5.59 15.19
C HIS A 46 8.96 -4.60 15.48
N LEU A 47 9.83 -4.35 14.51
CA LEU A 47 11.00 -3.48 14.64
C LEU A 47 10.72 -2.01 14.30
N ARG A 48 9.46 -1.69 13.94
CA ARG A 48 9.05 -0.35 13.49
C ARG A 48 9.92 0.17 12.34
N GLY A 49 10.13 1.47 12.25
CA GLY A 49 10.99 2.12 11.26
C GLY A 49 10.27 2.57 9.98
N ASN A 50 8.95 2.77 10.04
CA ASN A 50 8.18 3.33 8.94
C ASN A 50 8.55 4.82 8.73
N GLN A 51 9.36 5.09 7.71
CA GLN A 51 9.78 6.45 7.33
C GLN A 51 8.99 6.99 6.13
N ARG A 52 7.79 6.44 5.89
CA ARG A 52 6.78 7.04 4.99
C ARG A 52 5.78 7.91 5.74
N THR A 53 5.84 7.91 7.08
CA THR A 53 5.07 8.81 7.95
C THR A 53 5.82 10.13 8.14
N ALA A 54 5.17 11.11 8.76
CA ALA A 54 5.75 12.42 9.05
C ALA A 54 5.37 12.87 10.48
N GLY A 55 6.08 13.87 10.99
CA GLY A 55 5.82 14.44 12.32
C GLY A 55 6.12 13.47 13.46
N GLU A 56 5.30 13.50 14.50
CA GLU A 56 5.52 12.74 15.74
C GLU A 56 5.50 11.22 15.49
N LEU A 57 4.63 10.74 14.61
CA LEU A 57 4.58 9.32 14.26
C LEU A 57 5.91 8.84 13.66
N SER A 58 6.56 9.66 12.84
CA SER A 58 7.88 9.32 12.28
C SER A 58 9.00 9.31 13.34
N ARG A 59 8.87 10.10 14.41
CA ARG A 59 9.81 10.08 15.54
C ARG A 59 9.64 8.82 16.37
N GLN A 60 8.39 8.49 16.70
CA GLN A 60 8.03 7.26 17.41
C GLN A 60 8.54 6.01 16.67
N GLU A 61 8.39 5.95 15.35
CA GLU A 61 8.91 4.84 14.53
C GLU A 61 10.43 4.64 14.65
N GLY A 62 11.18 5.71 14.90
CA GLY A 62 12.63 5.68 15.12
C GLY A 62 13.44 5.24 13.90
N GLY A 63 14.61 4.65 14.17
CA GLY A 63 15.60 4.26 13.18
C GLY A 63 15.16 3.14 12.23
N LYS A 64 15.61 3.21 10.97
CA LYS A 64 15.39 2.21 9.93
C LYS A 64 16.39 1.05 10.07
N ILE A 65 15.89 -0.18 10.16
CA ILE A 65 16.74 -1.39 10.25
C ILE A 65 17.68 -1.54 9.05
N PHE A 66 17.20 -1.23 7.83
CA PHE A 66 17.99 -1.34 6.60
C PHE A 66 18.53 0.01 6.08
N GLY A 67 18.59 1.05 6.91
CA GLY A 67 19.19 2.33 6.53
C GLY A 67 18.55 2.98 5.29
N SER A 68 19.33 3.26 4.25
CA SER A 68 18.82 3.82 2.98
C SER A 68 18.10 2.78 2.09
N GLY A 69 18.32 1.49 2.32
CA GLY A 69 17.77 0.42 1.46
C GLY A 69 16.26 0.20 1.61
N SER A 70 15.65 0.62 2.72
CA SER A 70 14.20 0.53 2.90
C SER A 70 13.67 1.62 3.83
N ARG A 71 12.49 2.15 3.49
CA ARG A 71 11.69 3.08 4.32
C ARG A 71 10.44 2.42 4.93
N ALA A 72 10.25 1.12 4.70
CA ALA A 72 9.12 0.37 5.22
C ALA A 72 9.33 -0.01 6.70
N PRO A 73 8.26 -0.17 7.49
CA PRO A 73 8.38 -0.82 8.79
C PRO A 73 8.85 -2.26 8.57
N ILE A 74 9.66 -2.77 9.49
CA ILE A 74 10.25 -4.12 9.39
C ILE A 74 9.78 -4.97 10.56
N ALA A 75 9.48 -6.24 10.30
CA ALA A 75 9.23 -7.24 11.32
C ALA A 75 10.04 -8.50 11.06
N ILE A 76 10.47 -9.13 12.14
CA ILE A 76 10.97 -10.51 12.13
C ILE A 76 9.76 -11.40 12.42
N SER A 77 9.49 -12.34 11.52
CA SER A 77 8.34 -13.23 11.61
C SER A 77 8.81 -14.67 11.64
N LEU A 78 8.40 -15.41 12.67
CA LEU A 78 8.59 -16.86 12.77
C LEU A 78 7.23 -17.54 12.73
N LEU A 79 7.02 -18.37 11.71
CA LEU A 79 5.78 -19.09 11.47
C LEU A 79 6.04 -20.58 11.69
N VAL A 80 5.42 -21.16 12.72
CA VAL A 80 5.63 -22.55 13.11
C VAL A 80 4.42 -23.37 12.69
N LYS A 81 4.65 -24.46 11.95
CA LYS A 81 3.63 -25.44 11.61
C LYS A 81 3.92 -26.73 12.36
N ASN A 82 2.99 -27.12 13.24
CA ASN A 82 3.08 -28.34 14.02
C ASN A 82 1.68 -28.96 14.19
N PRO A 83 1.37 -30.09 13.52
CA PRO A 83 0.08 -30.77 13.62
C PRO A 83 -0.21 -31.35 15.02
N ALA A 84 0.82 -31.52 15.85
CA ALA A 84 0.68 -31.99 17.23
C ALA A 84 0.48 -30.84 18.24
N ALA A 85 0.42 -29.59 17.77
CA ALA A 85 0.21 -28.46 18.66
C ALA A 85 -1.20 -28.53 19.29
N PRO A 86 -1.32 -28.19 20.59
CA PRO A 86 -2.60 -28.28 21.31
C PRO A 86 -3.64 -27.29 20.80
N ALA A 87 -3.21 -26.18 20.20
CA ALA A 87 -4.07 -25.19 19.57
C ALA A 87 -3.37 -24.58 18.35
N PRO A 88 -4.08 -24.40 17.22
CA PRO A 88 -3.57 -23.62 16.09
C PRO A 88 -3.64 -22.11 16.37
N GLY A 89 -2.95 -21.30 15.55
CA GLY A 89 -3.13 -19.85 15.51
C GLY A 89 -2.69 -19.09 16.75
N GLN A 90 -1.74 -19.62 17.53
CA GLN A 90 -1.22 -18.91 18.71
C GLN A 90 -0.32 -17.75 18.27
N ILE A 91 -0.79 -16.52 18.41
CA ILE A 91 -0.09 -15.33 17.94
C ILE A 91 0.60 -14.62 19.11
N TYR A 92 1.88 -14.33 18.92
CA TYR A 92 2.76 -13.66 19.86
C TYR A 92 3.37 -12.46 19.15
N ILE A 93 3.16 -11.27 19.71
CA ILE A 93 3.70 -10.03 19.15
C ILE A 93 4.56 -9.34 20.20
N TYR A 94 5.67 -8.78 19.77
CA TYR A 94 6.46 -7.85 20.56
C TYR A 94 6.77 -6.62 19.73
N ASP A 95 6.44 -5.44 20.24
CA ASP A 95 6.89 -4.17 19.67
C ASP A 95 8.21 -3.77 20.33
N ILE A 96 9.22 -3.45 19.51
CA ILE A 96 10.54 -3.05 20.00
C ILE A 96 10.51 -1.75 20.83
N GLY A 97 9.51 -0.91 20.60
CA GLY A 97 9.27 0.34 21.30
C GLY A 97 9.59 1.60 20.48
N ASP A 98 9.21 2.73 21.08
CA ASP A 98 9.21 4.05 20.45
C ASP A 98 10.55 4.76 20.54
N ASN A 99 10.81 5.65 19.57
CA ASN A 99 11.95 6.58 19.56
C ASN A 99 13.33 5.94 19.63
N LEU A 100 13.44 4.65 19.28
CA LEU A 100 14.71 3.93 19.28
C LEU A 100 15.48 4.17 17.98
N THR A 101 16.77 4.45 18.08
CA THR A 101 17.72 4.47 16.96
C THR A 101 17.88 3.06 16.38
N ARG A 102 18.51 2.96 15.20
CA ARG A 102 18.79 1.66 14.58
C ARG A 102 19.69 0.83 15.49
N GLU A 103 20.72 1.45 16.04
CA GLU A 103 21.76 0.82 16.85
C GLU A 103 21.17 0.28 18.15
N GLU A 104 20.29 1.03 18.81
CA GLU A 104 19.57 0.56 20.01
C GLU A 104 18.64 -0.64 19.69
N LYS A 105 17.94 -0.60 18.55
CA LYS A 105 17.11 -1.73 18.11
C LYS A 105 17.95 -2.98 17.88
N LEU A 106 19.10 -2.85 17.23
CA LEU A 106 20.02 -3.96 16.98
C LEU A 106 20.66 -4.46 18.29
N ALA A 107 21.01 -3.57 19.22
CA ALA A 107 21.54 -3.94 20.52
C ALA A 107 20.54 -4.78 21.32
N LYS A 108 19.25 -4.42 21.32
CA LYS A 108 18.18 -5.24 21.92
C LYS A 108 18.12 -6.64 21.31
N LEU A 109 18.19 -6.74 19.97
CA LEU A 109 18.18 -8.03 19.28
C LEU A 109 19.36 -8.93 19.68
N VAL A 110 20.55 -8.35 19.81
CA VAL A 110 21.74 -9.08 20.26
C VAL A 110 21.59 -9.53 21.71
N ALA A 111 21.01 -8.69 22.59
CA ALA A 111 20.86 -8.98 24.01
C ALA A 111 19.87 -10.12 24.31
N TRP A 112 18.85 -10.32 23.48
CA TRP A 112 17.85 -11.37 23.74
C TRP A 112 18.39 -12.79 23.53
N GLU A 113 19.39 -12.99 22.67
CA GLU A 113 20.03 -14.26 22.26
C GLU A 113 19.10 -15.36 21.71
N HIS A 114 17.89 -15.50 22.26
CA HIS A 114 16.89 -16.53 22.00
C HIS A 114 15.48 -15.97 22.24
N LEU A 115 14.46 -16.60 21.63
CA LEU A 115 13.07 -16.12 21.68
C LEU A 115 12.48 -16.09 23.09
N ALA A 116 12.95 -16.94 24.01
CA ALA A 116 12.45 -16.97 25.39
C ALA A 116 12.88 -15.76 26.22
N GLY A 117 13.87 -14.98 25.75
CA GLY A 117 14.27 -13.71 26.37
C GLY A 117 13.36 -12.53 26.01
N ILE A 118 12.36 -12.73 25.15
CA ILE A 118 11.41 -11.70 24.73
C ILE A 118 10.11 -11.86 25.51
N ASP A 119 9.63 -10.76 26.09
CA ASP A 119 8.36 -10.71 26.82
C ASP A 119 7.17 -10.60 25.85
N TRP A 120 6.80 -11.73 25.26
CA TRP A 120 5.79 -11.78 24.20
C TRP A 120 4.39 -11.44 24.70
N GLN A 121 3.72 -10.51 23.99
CA GLN A 121 2.30 -10.30 24.16
C GLN A 121 1.53 -11.34 23.34
N ARG A 122 0.73 -12.17 24.03
CA ARG A 122 -0.20 -13.07 23.35
C ARG A 122 -1.39 -12.28 22.82
N ILE A 123 -1.68 -12.43 21.54
CA ILE A 123 -2.78 -11.76 20.85
C ILE A 123 -3.86 -12.77 20.50
N GLN A 124 -5.10 -12.44 20.81
CA GLN A 124 -6.27 -13.14 20.31
C GLN A 124 -6.89 -12.29 19.21
N PRO A 125 -6.84 -12.71 17.93
CA PRO A 125 -7.44 -11.96 16.84
C PRO A 125 -8.93 -11.72 17.07
N ASP A 126 -9.42 -10.56 16.63
CA ASP A 126 -10.86 -10.32 16.60
C ASP A 126 -11.53 -11.01 15.40
N SER A 127 -12.85 -10.90 15.31
CA SER A 127 -13.65 -11.47 14.20
C SER A 127 -13.27 -10.92 12.83
N TYR A 128 -12.56 -9.79 12.77
CA TYR A 128 -12.12 -9.19 11.54
C TYR A 128 -10.68 -9.55 11.17
N GLY A 129 -9.97 -10.29 12.03
CA GLY A 129 -8.59 -10.70 11.83
C GLY A 129 -7.57 -9.64 12.23
N ASP A 130 -7.95 -8.65 13.04
CA ASP A 130 -7.04 -7.61 13.51
C ASP A 130 -6.23 -8.10 14.71
N TRP A 131 -4.90 -7.93 14.64
CA TRP A 131 -3.97 -8.35 15.68
C TRP A 131 -3.61 -7.20 16.61
N LEU A 132 -3.43 -6.01 16.05
CA LEU A 132 -3.18 -4.77 16.77
C LEU A 132 -4.39 -3.86 16.57
N GLN A 133 -4.54 -2.87 17.47
CA GLN A 133 -5.56 -1.82 17.37
C GLN A 133 -6.98 -2.35 17.07
N GLN A 134 -7.38 -3.41 17.78
CA GLN A 134 -8.67 -4.06 17.59
C GLN A 134 -9.82 -3.07 17.76
N ARG A 135 -10.79 -3.17 16.85
CA ARG A 135 -11.90 -2.23 16.77
C ARG A 135 -12.91 -2.49 17.87
N ASP A 136 -13.51 -1.41 18.36
CA ASP A 136 -14.69 -1.52 19.24
C ASP A 136 -15.91 -1.91 18.40
N GLN A 137 -16.50 -3.07 18.71
CA GLN A 137 -17.73 -3.55 18.07
C GLN A 137 -18.93 -2.61 18.29
N GLY A 138 -18.89 -1.79 19.35
CA GLY A 138 -19.90 -0.75 19.59
C GLY A 138 -19.96 0.30 18.48
N PHE A 139 -18.88 0.49 17.72
CA PHE A 139 -18.83 1.45 16.62
C PHE A 139 -19.83 1.13 15.50
N GLU A 140 -20.12 -0.15 15.25
CA GLU A 140 -21.09 -0.56 14.22
C GLU A 140 -22.53 -0.17 14.56
N ARG A 141 -22.81 0.24 15.80
CA ARG A 141 -24.14 0.72 16.22
C ARG A 141 -24.41 2.16 15.81
N PHE A 142 -23.38 2.93 15.48
CA PHE A 142 -23.56 4.30 15.03
C PHE A 142 -24.08 4.36 13.59
N MET A 143 -24.76 5.45 13.27
CA MET A 143 -25.25 5.68 11.91
C MET A 143 -24.07 5.87 10.95
N PRO A 144 -24.01 5.14 9.83
CA PRO A 144 -22.93 5.29 8.87
C PRO A 144 -23.00 6.66 8.18
N LEU A 145 -21.84 7.30 7.99
CA LEU A 145 -21.78 8.56 7.24
C LEU A 145 -22.14 8.36 5.77
N GLY A 146 -21.65 7.29 5.14
CA GLY A 146 -21.90 6.99 3.74
C GLY A 146 -21.62 5.53 3.44
N ALA A 147 -22.36 4.95 2.49
CA ALA A 147 -22.10 3.59 2.03
C ALA A 147 -22.32 3.45 0.51
N LYS A 148 -21.37 2.83 -0.19
CA LYS A 148 -21.52 2.48 -1.62
C LYS A 148 -22.34 1.20 -1.83
N LYS A 149 -22.40 0.33 -0.83
CA LYS A 149 -23.22 -0.87 -0.83
C LYS A 149 -24.48 -0.61 -0.02
N GLN A 150 -25.56 -1.30 -0.37
CA GLN A 150 -26.80 -1.24 0.40
C GLN A 150 -26.51 -1.70 1.84
N LEU A 151 -26.76 -0.83 2.82
CA LEU A 151 -26.70 -1.16 4.23
C LEU A 151 -28.10 -1.38 4.78
N THR A 152 -28.18 -2.06 5.91
CA THR A 152 -29.42 -2.23 6.69
C THR A 152 -29.89 -0.90 7.29
N ALA A 153 -28.97 -0.01 7.64
CA ALA A 153 -29.25 1.34 8.11
C ALA A 153 -29.06 2.37 7.00
N GLN A 154 -29.92 3.39 6.94
CA GLN A 154 -29.73 4.50 6.01
C GLN A 154 -28.53 5.36 6.41
N PRO A 155 -27.60 5.65 5.49
CA PRO A 155 -26.47 6.53 5.78
C PRO A 155 -26.88 8.01 5.81
N ILE A 156 -26.09 8.83 6.52
CA ILE A 156 -26.30 10.29 6.63
C ILE A 156 -26.18 10.95 5.25
N PHE A 157 -25.14 10.62 4.49
CA PHE A 157 -24.90 11.12 3.15
C PHE A 157 -25.31 10.07 2.11
N ALA A 158 -26.21 10.47 1.23
CA ALA A 158 -26.66 9.63 0.11
C ALA A 158 -25.52 9.35 -0.90
N ASN A 159 -24.54 10.24 -1.01
CA ASN A 159 -23.39 10.06 -1.88
C ASN A 159 -22.13 10.71 -1.29
N TYR A 160 -20.99 10.17 -1.67
CA TYR A 160 -19.66 10.64 -1.31
C TYR A 160 -18.67 10.19 -2.39
N SER A 161 -17.53 10.87 -2.47
CA SER A 161 -16.44 10.51 -3.37
C SER A 161 -15.11 10.57 -2.63
N MET A 162 -14.11 9.88 -3.17
CA MET A 162 -12.73 10.18 -2.81
C MET A 162 -12.31 11.53 -3.42
N GLY A 163 -11.17 12.05 -2.97
CA GLY A 163 -10.51 13.16 -3.65
C GLY A 163 -10.13 12.79 -5.09
N VAL A 164 -9.91 13.82 -5.91
CA VAL A 164 -9.45 13.65 -7.29
C VAL A 164 -8.06 13.01 -7.28
N ASN A 165 -7.87 11.93 -8.05
CA ASN A 165 -6.59 11.28 -8.25
C ASN A 165 -6.21 11.37 -9.73
N THR A 166 -5.25 12.25 -10.05
CA THR A 166 -4.81 12.45 -11.43
C THR A 166 -3.77 11.43 -11.87
N ALA A 167 -3.04 10.85 -10.91
CA ALA A 167 -1.83 10.04 -11.11
C ALA A 167 -0.73 10.73 -11.94
N ARG A 168 -0.78 12.07 -12.07
CA ARG A 168 0.14 12.90 -12.89
C ARG A 168 0.19 14.35 -12.39
N ASP A 169 0.22 14.54 -11.06
CA ASP A 169 -0.03 15.84 -10.44
C ASP A 169 0.87 16.98 -10.96
N ALA A 170 2.14 16.69 -11.29
CA ALA A 170 3.06 17.67 -11.90
C ALA A 170 2.55 18.30 -13.21
N TRP A 171 1.65 17.60 -13.92
CA TRP A 171 1.00 18.06 -15.15
C TRP A 171 -0.37 18.70 -14.88
N CYS A 172 -1.16 18.12 -13.99
CA CYS A 172 -2.56 18.51 -13.76
C CYS A 172 -2.77 19.58 -12.67
N TYR A 173 -1.79 19.80 -11.79
CA TYR A 173 -1.87 20.81 -10.74
C TYR A 173 -0.76 21.85 -10.89
N ASN A 174 -1.13 23.12 -10.77
CA ASN A 174 -0.20 24.24 -10.65
C ASN A 174 -0.85 25.38 -9.87
N ALA A 175 -0.07 26.17 -9.15
CA ALA A 175 -0.54 27.39 -8.51
C ALA A 175 -0.92 28.47 -9.55
N ASP A 176 -0.28 28.45 -10.72
CA ASP A 176 -0.58 29.34 -11.84
C ASP A 176 -1.48 28.65 -12.87
N LYS A 177 -2.64 29.27 -13.12
CA LYS A 177 -3.64 28.84 -14.10
C LYS A 177 -3.09 28.78 -15.53
N VAL A 178 -2.23 29.72 -15.91
CA VAL A 178 -1.63 29.77 -17.24
C VAL A 178 -0.60 28.65 -17.39
N ALA A 179 0.21 28.41 -16.34
CA ALA A 179 1.20 27.35 -16.34
C ALA A 179 0.56 25.95 -16.45
N VAL A 180 -0.51 25.65 -15.72
CA VAL A 180 -1.20 24.35 -15.85
C VAL A 180 -1.82 24.17 -17.25
N ALA A 181 -2.40 25.23 -17.82
CA ALA A 181 -2.93 25.18 -19.18
C ALA A 181 -1.83 24.84 -20.20
N ALA A 182 -0.70 25.55 -20.13
CA ALA A 182 0.44 25.29 -21.01
C ALA A 182 1.03 23.90 -20.81
N ASN A 183 1.13 23.41 -19.56
CA ASN A 183 1.59 22.05 -19.26
C ASN A 183 0.68 21.00 -19.91
N MET A 184 -0.63 21.11 -19.69
CA MET A 184 -1.60 20.16 -20.24
C MET A 184 -1.63 20.17 -21.77
N GLN A 185 -1.55 21.35 -22.39
CA GLN A 185 -1.48 21.46 -23.86
C GLN A 185 -0.25 20.77 -24.43
N ARG A 186 0.94 20.96 -23.83
CA ARG A 186 2.17 20.27 -24.26
C ARG A 186 2.05 18.76 -24.12
N MET A 187 1.51 18.28 -22.99
CA MET A 187 1.30 16.85 -22.75
C MET A 187 0.34 16.23 -23.78
N LEU A 188 -0.76 16.92 -24.09
CA LEU A 188 -1.77 16.46 -25.04
C LEU A 188 -1.24 16.46 -26.48
N ALA A 189 -0.47 17.48 -26.86
CA ALA A 189 0.20 17.52 -28.16
C ALA A 189 1.14 16.33 -28.33
N PHE A 190 1.96 16.03 -27.31
CA PHE A 190 2.83 14.87 -27.30
C PHE A 190 2.04 13.54 -27.37
N TYR A 191 1.01 13.40 -26.54
CA TYR A 191 0.14 12.22 -26.55
C TYR A 191 -0.49 11.97 -27.93
N ASN A 192 -1.07 12.99 -28.55
CA ASN A 192 -1.71 12.85 -29.86
C ASN A 192 -0.70 12.53 -30.97
N ALA A 193 0.55 13.01 -30.85
CA ALA A 193 1.63 12.61 -31.77
C ALA A 193 1.98 11.12 -31.63
N GLU A 194 2.01 10.60 -30.41
CA GLU A 194 2.22 9.17 -30.14
C GLU A 194 1.06 8.30 -30.65
N VAL A 195 -0.20 8.78 -30.55
CA VAL A 195 -1.36 8.12 -31.15
C VAL A 195 -1.20 8.01 -32.67
N ALA A 196 -0.82 9.10 -33.34
CA ALA A 196 -0.60 9.10 -34.79
C ALA A 196 0.54 8.15 -35.20
N ARG A 197 1.64 8.13 -34.42
CA ARG A 197 2.77 7.22 -34.64
C ARG A 197 2.34 5.75 -34.49
N TRP A 198 1.53 5.45 -33.48
CA TRP A 198 1.01 4.10 -33.22
C TRP A 198 0.09 3.62 -34.35
N ALA A 199 -0.86 4.46 -34.76
CA ALA A 199 -1.77 4.16 -35.87
C ALA A 199 -1.01 3.86 -37.17
N ALA A 200 0.06 4.60 -37.46
CA ALA A 200 0.90 4.38 -38.64
C ALA A 200 1.62 3.03 -38.59
N VAL A 201 2.16 2.62 -37.45
CA VAL A 201 2.84 1.32 -37.29
C VAL A 201 1.85 0.16 -37.44
N ARG A 202 0.67 0.26 -36.84
CA ARG A 202 -0.37 -0.78 -36.99
C ARG A 202 -0.91 -0.88 -38.42
N GLY A 203 -1.04 0.25 -39.11
CA GLY A 203 -1.48 0.30 -40.51
C GLY A 203 -0.45 -0.27 -41.49
N ALA A 204 0.83 -0.30 -41.14
CA ALA A 204 1.91 -0.79 -42.01
C ALA A 204 2.03 -2.33 -42.06
N GLY A 205 1.22 -3.08 -41.30
CA GLY A 205 1.17 -4.55 -41.36
C GLY A 205 2.42 -5.28 -40.87
N ALA A 206 3.31 -4.58 -40.14
CA ALA A 206 4.52 -5.15 -39.55
C ALA A 206 4.23 -5.85 -38.21
N ASP A 207 5.20 -6.65 -37.75
CA ASP A 207 5.23 -7.19 -36.38
C ASP A 207 5.10 -6.03 -35.39
N THR A 208 3.91 -5.90 -34.80
CA THR A 208 3.57 -4.73 -33.99
C THR A 208 4.17 -4.93 -32.60
N PRO A 209 5.12 -4.08 -32.16
CA PRO A 209 5.73 -4.23 -30.85
C PRO A 209 4.67 -4.08 -29.74
N GLU A 210 4.96 -4.58 -28.54
CA GLU A 210 4.09 -4.28 -27.41
C GLU A 210 4.02 -2.76 -27.18
N LEU A 211 2.80 -2.23 -26.98
CA LEU A 211 2.57 -0.79 -26.86
C LEU A 211 3.46 -0.13 -25.78
N LYS A 212 3.71 -0.84 -24.68
CA LYS A 212 4.54 -0.36 -23.57
C LYS A 212 6.01 -0.10 -23.98
N ASP A 213 6.50 -0.86 -24.95
CA ASP A 213 7.88 -0.79 -25.45
C ASP A 213 7.97 0.14 -26.66
N PHE A 214 6.83 0.48 -27.26
CA PHE A 214 6.72 1.43 -28.35
C PHE A 214 6.76 2.89 -27.89
N VAL A 215 6.00 3.24 -26.84
CA VAL A 215 5.81 4.65 -26.43
C VAL A 215 7.06 5.26 -25.81
N ASP A 216 7.28 6.56 -26.03
CA ASP A 216 8.34 7.29 -25.32
C ASP A 216 7.91 7.59 -23.88
N THR A 217 8.72 7.12 -22.93
CA THR A 217 8.46 7.19 -21.48
C THR A 217 9.16 8.36 -20.79
N ASP A 218 9.65 9.35 -21.54
CA ASP A 218 10.26 10.56 -20.99
C ASP A 218 9.27 11.32 -20.08
N PRO A 219 9.51 11.38 -18.75
CA PRO A 219 8.60 11.99 -17.80
C PRO A 219 8.45 13.51 -18.00
N THR A 220 9.35 14.15 -18.74
CA THR A 220 9.29 15.58 -19.08
C THR A 220 8.31 15.88 -20.22
N LYS A 221 7.85 14.85 -20.95
CA LYS A 221 6.88 14.97 -22.04
C LYS A 221 5.49 14.47 -21.66
N ILE A 222 5.44 13.38 -20.88
CA ILE A 222 4.20 12.80 -20.39
C ILE A 222 4.43 11.93 -19.17
N SER A 223 3.45 11.87 -18.29
CA SER A 223 3.37 10.79 -17.29
C SER A 223 2.43 9.71 -17.84
N TRP A 224 2.84 8.47 -18.06
CA TRP A 224 1.90 7.45 -18.57
C TRP A 224 1.06 6.83 -17.44
N THR A 225 -0.22 6.57 -17.71
CA THR A 225 -1.05 5.69 -16.85
C THR A 225 -1.62 4.56 -17.70
N ARG A 226 -2.00 3.45 -17.04
CA ARG A 226 -2.66 2.32 -17.71
C ARG A 226 -3.86 2.78 -18.55
N GLY A 227 -4.65 3.71 -18.05
CA GLY A 227 -5.79 4.28 -18.77
C GLY A 227 -5.39 5.05 -20.03
N LEU A 228 -4.33 5.86 -19.99
CA LEU A 228 -3.85 6.57 -21.19
C LEU A 228 -3.34 5.62 -22.27
N LEU A 229 -2.62 4.57 -21.88
CA LEU A 229 -2.15 3.54 -22.82
C LEU A 229 -3.34 2.83 -23.48
N GLN A 230 -4.37 2.48 -22.70
CA GLN A 230 -5.60 1.88 -23.25
C GLN A 230 -6.35 2.81 -24.22
N TYR A 231 -6.33 4.12 -23.98
CA TYR A 231 -6.92 5.09 -24.90
C TYR A 231 -6.11 5.25 -26.18
N LEU A 232 -4.77 5.28 -26.05
CA LEU A 232 -3.88 5.35 -27.19
C LEU A 232 -4.03 4.11 -28.08
N ASP A 233 -4.13 2.93 -27.49
CA ASP A 233 -4.35 1.68 -28.22
C ASP A 233 -5.69 1.66 -28.99
N LYS A 234 -6.65 2.50 -28.58
CA LYS A 234 -7.95 2.67 -29.24
C LYS A 234 -7.99 3.88 -30.19
N ASP A 235 -6.82 4.41 -30.57
CA ASP A 235 -6.65 5.60 -31.42
C ASP A 235 -7.41 6.83 -30.90
N LYS A 236 -7.65 6.91 -29.58
CA LYS A 236 -8.39 8.02 -28.99
C LYS A 236 -7.50 9.25 -28.93
N ILE A 237 -7.90 10.31 -29.61
CA ILE A 237 -7.29 11.63 -29.49
C ILE A 237 -7.98 12.47 -28.41
N PHE A 238 -7.25 13.40 -27.82
CA PHE A 238 -7.77 14.34 -26.83
C PHE A 238 -7.55 15.79 -27.27
N ALA A 239 -8.55 16.63 -27.06
CA ALA A 239 -8.45 18.07 -27.25
C ALA A 239 -8.34 18.76 -25.89
N PHE A 240 -7.60 19.86 -25.83
CA PHE A 240 -7.54 20.67 -24.62
C PHE A 240 -8.83 21.48 -24.47
N GLU A 241 -9.50 21.34 -23.32
CA GLU A 241 -10.71 22.08 -22.99
C GLU A 241 -10.42 23.13 -21.91
N THR A 242 -10.41 24.41 -22.29
CA THR A 242 -10.13 25.52 -21.36
C THR A 242 -11.10 25.57 -20.18
N SER A 243 -12.36 25.18 -20.40
CA SER A 243 -13.41 25.10 -19.38
C SER A 243 -13.15 24.01 -18.32
N ALA A 244 -12.27 23.04 -18.60
CA ALA A 244 -11.94 21.97 -17.66
C ALA A 244 -10.96 22.44 -16.56
N ILE A 245 -10.33 23.61 -16.70
CA ILE A 245 -9.45 24.16 -15.65
C ILE A 245 -10.30 24.83 -14.58
N THR A 246 -10.28 24.25 -13.39
CA THR A 246 -10.97 24.76 -12.21
C THR A 246 -10.02 24.89 -11.01
N ALA A 247 -10.37 25.78 -10.09
CA ALA A 247 -9.70 25.85 -8.80
C ALA A 247 -10.08 24.64 -7.94
N ALA A 248 -9.08 23.92 -7.44
CA ALA A 248 -9.28 22.94 -6.39
C ALA A 248 -9.19 23.65 -5.04
N ARG A 249 -10.28 23.67 -4.27
CA ARG A 249 -10.26 24.15 -2.89
C ARG A 249 -10.06 22.96 -1.96
N SER A 250 -8.96 22.97 -1.20
CA SER A 250 -8.81 22.04 -0.09
C SER A 250 -9.71 22.50 1.05
N CYS A 251 -10.63 21.65 1.49
CA CYS A 251 -11.31 21.83 2.77
C CYS A 251 -10.31 21.48 3.87
N THR A 252 -9.41 22.40 4.17
CA THR A 252 -8.59 22.29 5.38
C THR A 252 -9.49 22.75 6.53
N LEU A 253 -10.04 21.80 7.28
CA LEU A 253 -10.60 22.11 8.60
C LEU A 253 -9.45 22.65 9.44
N ALA A 254 -9.52 23.94 9.78
CA ALA A 254 -8.65 24.59 10.75
C ALA A 254 -9.03 24.16 12.17
#